data_AF-A0AA37BEV7-F1
#
_entry.id   AF-A0AA37BEV7-F1
#
_cell.length_a   1.000
_cell.length_b   1.000
_cell.length_c   1.000
_cell.angle_alpha   90.00
_cell.angle_beta   90.00
_cell.angle_gamma   90.00
#
_symmetry.space_group_name_H-M   'P 1'
#
loop_
_entity.id
_entity.type
_entity.pdbx_description
1 polymer ?
#
loop_
_entity_poly.entity_id
_entity_poly.type
_entity_poly.pdbx_seq_one_letter_code
_entity_poly.pdbx_strand_id
1 'polypeptide(L)'
;MPGIGEGPAKVISVSLPEGTVHALREMVGNRGVSALVAAAVEEHLRNRATASYLDEYEREHGAFSDGERRTALDVWSAAEQREAGWRAAG
;
A
#
# COMPACT_ATOMS: atom_id res chain seq x y z
N MET A 1 16.49 2.99 -11.11
CA MET A 1 16.50 3.13 -9.64
C MET A 1 15.60 2.04 -9.07
N PRO A 2 15.88 1.48 -7.87
CA PRO A 2 14.99 0.50 -7.26
C PRO A 2 13.57 1.08 -7.05
N GLY A 3 12.55 0.25 -7.22
CA GLY A 3 11.15 0.58 -6.97
C GLY A 3 10.83 0.74 -5.48
N ILE A 4 9.59 1.12 -5.16
CA ILE A 4 9.13 1.27 -3.77
C ILE A 4 9.16 -0.09 -3.06
N GLY A 5 9.97 -0.19 -2.00
CA GLY A 5 10.18 -1.42 -1.24
C GLY A 5 11.29 -2.33 -1.76
N GLU A 6 12.00 -1.93 -2.82
CA GLU A 6 13.08 -2.74 -3.41
C GLU A 6 14.47 -2.32 -2.91
N GLY A 7 15.36 -3.31 -2.78
CA GLY A 7 16.78 -3.11 -2.45
C GLY A 7 17.13 -3.33 -0.97
N PRO A 8 18.41 -3.15 -0.60
CA PRO A 8 18.86 -3.36 0.77
C PRO A 8 18.27 -2.31 1.72
N ALA A 9 17.87 -2.76 2.91
CA ALA A 9 17.37 -1.87 3.96
C ALA A 9 18.42 -0.82 4.34
N LYS A 10 18.01 0.44 4.43
CA LYS A 10 18.83 1.55 4.93
C LYS A 10 18.22 2.12 6.21
N VAL A 11 19.03 2.25 7.24
CA VAL A 11 18.60 2.84 8.51
C VAL A 11 18.54 4.35 8.37
N ILE A 12 17.39 4.93 8.70
CA ILE A 12 17.18 6.37 8.83
C ILE A 12 16.68 6.68 10.25
N SER A 13 16.98 7.87 10.75
CA SER A 13 16.44 8.34 12.04
C SER A 13 15.25 9.26 11.79
N VAL A 14 14.12 8.98 12.42
CA VAL A 14 12.90 9.79 12.37
C VAL A 14 12.35 9.96 13.78
N SER A 15 11.72 11.10 14.05
CA SER A 15 11.03 11.34 15.32
C SER A 15 9.54 11.04 15.18
N LEU A 16 8.99 10.35 16.17
CA LEU A 16 7.55 10.09 16.29
C LEU A 16 7.08 10.51 17.68
N PRO A 17 5.82 10.94 17.85
CA PRO A 17 5.26 11.16 19.16
C PRO A 17 5.39 9.91 20.04
N GLU A 18 5.72 10.09 21.32
CA GLU A 18 5.93 8.98 22.26
C GLU A 18 4.72 8.05 22.33
N GLY A 19 3.51 8.61 22.37
CA GLY A 19 2.26 7.83 22.35
C GLY A 19 2.11 6.96 21.09
N THR A 20 2.57 7.44 19.93
CA THR A 20 2.58 6.64 18.69
C THR A 20 3.57 5.50 18.78
N VAL A 21 4.77 5.74 19.31
CA VAL A 21 5.77 4.68 19.53
C VAL A 21 5.24 3.61 20.48
N HIS A 22 4.53 4.02 21.54
CA HIS A 22 3.90 3.11 22.48
C HIS A 22 2.85 2.22 21.80
N ALA A 23 1.90 2.83 21.08
CA ALA A 23 0.86 2.10 20.36
C ALA A 23 1.42 1.12 19.32
N LEU A 24 2.48 1.52 18.58
CA LEU A 24 3.16 0.63 17.63
C LEU A 24 3.77 -0.58 18.36
N ARG A 25 4.42 -0.37 19.51
CA ARG A 25 5.02 -1.45 20.28
C ARG A 25 3.99 -2.39 20.90
N GLU A 26 2.84 -1.88 21.35
CA GLU A 26 1.74 -2.73 21.82
C GLU A 26 1.21 -3.63 20.70
N MET A 27 1.13 -3.10 19.47
CA MET A 27 0.59 -3.82 18.32
C MET A 27 1.52 -4.94 17.81
N VAL A 28 2.83 -4.67 17.65
CA VAL A 28 3.76 -5.59 16.96
C VAL A 28 5.00 -5.97 17.78
N GLY A 29 5.10 -5.51 19.02
CA GLY A 29 6.27 -5.69 19.88
C GLY A 29 7.49 -4.89 19.42
N ASN A 30 8.54 -4.89 20.24
CA ASN A 30 9.75 -4.06 20.00
C ASN A 30 10.48 -4.35 18.69
N ARG A 31 10.46 -5.61 18.21
CA ARG A 31 11.14 -6.02 16.97
C ARG A 31 10.28 -5.82 15.71
N GLY A 32 8.97 -5.69 15.87
CA GLY A 32 8.03 -5.57 14.74
C GLY A 32 7.87 -4.14 14.23
N VAL A 33 8.22 -3.13 15.03
CA VAL A 33 7.97 -1.72 14.71
C VAL A 33 8.58 -1.32 13.37
N SER A 34 9.85 -1.67 13.12
CA SER A 34 10.52 -1.30 11.86
C SER A 34 9.86 -1.92 10.63
N ALA A 35 9.43 -3.18 10.73
CA ALA A 35 8.75 -3.87 9.64
C ALA A 35 7.37 -3.27 9.37
N LEU A 36 6.61 -2.96 10.44
CA LEU A 36 5.31 -2.31 10.34
C LEU A 36 5.43 -0.91 9.71
N VAL A 37 6.39 -0.11 10.17
CA VAL A 37 6.63 1.23 9.62
C VAL A 37 7.05 1.15 8.16
N ALA A 38 7.93 0.21 7.80
CA ALA A 38 8.33 0.00 6.41
C ALA A 38 7.12 -0.35 5.53
N ALA A 39 6.32 -1.34 5.93
CA ALA A 39 5.13 -1.74 5.19
C ALA A 39 4.14 -0.59 5.01
N ALA A 40 3.85 0.16 6.08
CA ALA A 40 2.93 1.29 6.04
C ALA A 40 3.45 2.44 5.15
N VAL A 41 4.74 2.76 5.21
CA VAL A 41 5.36 3.79 4.36
C VAL A 41 5.35 3.38 2.91
N GLU A 42 5.71 2.12 2.61
CA GLU A 42 5.68 1.62 1.25
C GLU A 42 4.27 1.61 0.64
N GLU A 43 3.28 1.15 1.41
CA GLU A 43 1.87 1.20 1.00
C GLU A 43 1.42 2.65 0.73
N HIS A 44 1.77 3.57 1.62
CA HIS A 44 1.47 4.99 1.43
C HIS A 44 2.09 5.55 0.15
N LEU A 45 3.36 5.24 -0.11
CA LEU A 45 4.06 5.71 -1.32
C LEU A 45 3.47 5.09 -2.59
N ARG A 46 3.14 3.79 -2.58
CA ARG A 46 2.48 3.12 -3.71
C ARG A 46 1.13 3.75 -4.00
N ASN A 47 0.30 3.94 -2.98
CA ASN A 47 -1.02 4.57 -3.13
C ASN A 47 -0.92 6.00 -3.67
N ARG A 48 0.07 6.78 -3.21
CA ARG A 48 0.34 8.12 -3.73
C ARG A 48 0.77 8.12 -5.19
N ALA A 49 1.64 7.20 -5.59
CA ALA A 49 2.07 7.06 -6.98
C ALA A 49 0.88 6.68 -7.87
N THR A 50 0.05 5.73 -7.45
CA THR A 50 -1.18 5.33 -8.16
C THR A 50 -2.15 6.49 -8.28
N ALA A 51 -2.41 7.23 -7.20
CA ALA A 51 -3.31 8.39 -7.23
C ALA A 51 -2.80 9.47 -8.19
N SER A 52 -1.49 9.75 -8.19
CA SER A 52 -0.88 10.71 -9.11
C SER A 52 -1.03 10.28 -10.57
N TYR A 53 -0.86 9.00 -10.86
CA TYR A 53 -1.03 8.45 -12.20
C TYR A 53 -2.49 8.55 -12.68
N LEU A 54 -3.45 8.27 -11.80
CA LEU A 54 -4.87 8.41 -12.12
C LEU A 54 -5.27 9.87 -12.34
N ASP A 55 -4.77 10.81 -11.53
CA ASP A 55 -5.02 12.26 -11.72
C ASP A 55 -4.48 12.75 -13.07
N GLU A 56 -3.26 12.34 -13.44
CA GLU A 56 -2.67 12.66 -14.74
C GLU A 56 -3.53 12.11 -15.90
N TYR A 57 -3.94 10.84 -15.80
CA TYR A 57 -4.82 10.22 -16.79
C TYR A 57 -6.17 10.96 -16.92
N GLU A 58 -6.84 11.27 -15.81
CA GLU A 58 -8.13 11.96 -15.83
C GLU A 58 -8.02 13.39 -16.36
N ARG A 59 -6.88 14.06 -16.15
CA ARG A 59 -6.62 15.37 -16.76
C ARG A 59 -6.48 15.29 -18.27
N GLU A 60 -5.90 14.22 -18.80
CA GLU A 60 -5.69 14.03 -20.24
C GLU A 60 -6.94 13.49 -20.96
N HIS A 61 -7.73 12.64 -20.29
CA HIS A 61 -8.80 11.86 -20.92
C HIS A 61 -10.20 12.10 -20.34
N GLY A 62 -10.31 12.85 -19.24
CA GLY A 62 -11.55 13.02 -18.48
C GLY A 62 -11.74 11.95 -17.40
N ALA A 63 -12.68 12.21 -16.49
CA ALA A 63 -12.98 11.29 -15.39
C ALA A 63 -13.54 9.96 -15.88
N PHE A 64 -13.24 8.87 -15.17
CA PHE A 64 -13.77 7.55 -15.49
C PHE A 64 -15.30 7.50 -15.37
N SER A 65 -15.97 6.91 -16.35
CA SER A 65 -17.41 6.63 -16.28
C SER A 65 -17.72 5.59 -15.19
N ASP A 66 -18.98 5.55 -14.75
CA ASP A 66 -19.44 4.55 -13.78
C ASP A 66 -19.33 3.12 -14.34
N GLY A 67 -19.46 2.95 -15.66
CA GLY A 67 -19.30 1.66 -16.33
C GLY A 67 -17.86 1.14 -16.31
N GLU A 68 -16.89 2.03 -16.54
CA GLU A 68 -15.46 1.71 -16.45
C GLU A 68 -15.06 1.38 -15.01
N ARG A 69 -15.54 2.17 -14.04
CA ARG A 69 -15.30 1.91 -12.60
C ARG A 69 -15.90 0.58 -12.16
N ARG A 70 -17.11 0.23 -12.64
CA ARG A 70 -17.73 -1.09 -12.40
C ARG A 70 -16.85 -2.22 -12.94
N THR A 71 -16.40 -2.09 -14.18
CA THR A 71 -15.57 -3.09 -14.85
C THR A 71 -14.26 -3.31 -14.10
N ALA A 72 -13.61 -2.23 -13.66
CA ALA A 72 -12.40 -2.30 -12.84
C ALA A 72 -12.65 -3.02 -11.50
N LEU A 73 -13.77 -2.70 -10.83
CA LEU A 73 -14.16 -3.36 -9.58
C LEU A 73 -14.41 -4.86 -9.76
N ASP A 74 -15.04 -5.28 -10.86
CA ASP A 74 -15.31 -6.68 -11.15
C ASP A 74 -14.00 -7.45 -11.37
N VAL A 75 -13.06 -6.88 -12.13
CA VAL A 75 -11.72 -7.47 -12.35
C VAL A 75 -10.97 -7.60 -11.04
N TRP A 76 -10.98 -6.55 -10.20
CA TRP A 76 -10.33 -6.56 -8.89
C TRP A 76 -10.93 -7.63 -7.97
N SER A 77 -12.26 -7.65 -7.85
CA SER A 77 -12.98 -8.60 -7.01
C SER A 77 -12.71 -10.06 -7.43
N ALA A 78 -12.59 -10.32 -8.74
CA ALA A 78 -12.23 -11.63 -9.23
C ALA A 78 -10.77 -12.01 -8.91
N ALA A 79 -9.85 -11.05 -8.89
CA ALA A 79 -8.46 -11.30 -8.49
C ALA A 79 -8.35 -11.64 -7.00
N GLU A 80 -9.02 -10.88 -6.13
CA GLU A 80 -9.07 -11.15 -4.68
C GLU A 80 -9.63 -12.54 -4.37
N GLN A 81 -10.70 -12.95 -5.05
CA GLN A 81 -11.27 -14.28 -4.88
C GLN A 81 -10.30 -15.40 -5.28
N ARG A 82 -9.53 -15.22 -6.36
CA ARG A 82 -8.51 -16.19 -6.78
C ARG A 82 -7.40 -16.30 -5.74
N GLU A 83 -6.91 -15.16 -5.23
CA GLU A 83 -5.87 -15.14 -4.22
C GLU A 83 -6.33 -15.77 -2.90
N ALA A 84 -7.55 -15.44 -2.45
CA ALA A 84 -8.15 -16.08 -1.28
C ALA A 84 -8.28 -17.60 -1.44
N GLY A 85 -8.67 -18.07 -2.63
CA GLY A 85 -8.69 -19.48 -2.97
C GLY A 85 -7.32 -20.16 -2.87
N TRP A 86 -6.25 -19.49 -3.32
CA TRP A 86 -4.88 -20.00 -3.20
C TRP A 86 -4.42 -20.04 -1.74
N ARG A 87 -4.72 -19.00 -0.94
CA ARG A 87 -4.38 -18.98 0.49
C ARG A 87 -5.12 -20.05 1.30
N ALA A 88 -6.32 -20.44 0.89
CA ALA A 88 -7.09 -21.50 1.55
C ALA A 88 -6.64 -22.92 1.17
N ALA A 89 -5.91 -23.07 0.06
CA ALA A 89 -5.46 -24.36 -0.47
C ALA A 89 -4.01 -24.73 -0.06
N GLY A 90 -3.27 -23.82 0.57
CA GLY A 90 -1.93 -24.02 1.12
C GLY A 90 -1.91 -23.99 2.64
#